data_AF-A0A1M7JVW4-F1
#
_entry.id   AF-A0A1M7JVW4-F1
#
_cell.length_a   1.000
_cell.length_b   1.000
_cell.length_c   1.000
_cell.angle_alpha   90.00
_cell.angle_beta   90.00
_cell.angle_gamma   90.00
#
_symmetry.space_group_name_H-M   'P 1'
#
loop_
_entity.id
_entity.type
_entity.pdbx_description
1 polymer ?
#
loop_
_entity_poly.entity_id
_entity_poly.type
_entity_poly.pdbx_seq_one_letter_code
_entity_poly.pdbx_strand_id
1 'polypeptide(L)'
;MKIEIKLTDNTNCFIIKNMYPLYLHDISGIHGILPNEYGIFEEEPIRTLAEQYDIQQVWFENPNVLYPYLIVVDNIPAGFCLVGSGKYVAKGVDYFVYETFLLSPFRGKSIAYQAMIEIFEKHHGKWSLFTHLAENNIRAKTFWYKTIGGYTENQYTTEEKIIDEMFKLVFRFDN
;
A
#
# COMPACT_ATOMS: atom_id res chain seq x y z
N MET A 1 10.50 10.71 17.88
CA MET A 1 10.30 10.23 16.50
C MET A 1 9.15 11.03 15.92
N LYS A 2 9.43 11.85 14.92
CA LYS A 2 8.44 12.64 14.19
C LYS A 2 8.04 11.86 12.94
N ILE A 3 6.74 11.63 12.75
CA ILE A 3 6.19 11.01 11.55
C ILE A 3 5.47 12.10 10.75
N GLU A 4 5.74 12.16 9.45
CA GLU A 4 5.08 13.07 8.52
C GLU A 4 4.55 12.28 7.32
N ILE A 5 3.30 12.53 6.94
CA ILE A 5 2.65 11.93 5.78
C ILE A 5 2.48 13.00 4.71
N LYS A 6 3.11 12.79 3.54
CA LYS A 6 3.13 13.77 2.45
C LYS A 6 2.60 13.17 1.17
N LEU A 7 1.75 13.89 0.45
CA LEU A 7 1.46 13.55 -0.93
C LEU A 7 2.70 13.81 -1.79
N THR A 8 2.94 12.90 -2.73
CA THR A 8 4.00 13.04 -3.72
C THR A 8 3.42 13.43 -5.07
N ASP A 9 4.24 14.09 -5.88
CA ASP A 9 3.92 14.55 -7.23
C ASP A 9 5.07 14.20 -8.18
N ASN A 10 5.01 14.68 -9.42
CA ASN A 10 6.04 14.37 -10.43
C ASN A 10 7.45 14.86 -10.04
N THR A 11 7.58 15.84 -9.15
CA THR A 11 8.89 16.39 -8.75
C THR A 11 9.60 15.52 -7.71
N ASN A 12 8.85 14.76 -6.92
CA ASN A 12 9.38 13.93 -5.82
C ASN A 12 8.96 12.45 -5.89
N CYS A 13 8.26 12.04 -6.96
CA CYS A 13 7.84 10.67 -7.22
C CYS A 13 8.97 9.64 -7.12
N PHE A 14 10.19 10.05 -7.45
CA PHE A 14 11.39 9.23 -7.43
C PHE A 14 11.65 8.58 -6.07
N ILE A 15 11.22 9.22 -4.97
CA ILE A 15 11.41 8.69 -3.62
C ILE A 15 10.62 7.39 -3.42
N ILE A 16 9.35 7.36 -3.86
CA ILE A 16 8.51 6.15 -3.81
C ILE A 16 9.02 5.13 -4.84
N LYS A 17 9.32 5.57 -6.06
CA LYS A 17 9.83 4.69 -7.12
C LYS A 17 11.13 3.98 -6.72
N ASN A 18 12.02 4.62 -5.94
CA ASN A 18 13.22 3.99 -5.39
C ASN A 18 12.91 2.86 -4.37
N MET A 19 11.79 2.93 -3.66
CA MET A 19 11.38 1.93 -2.67
C MET A 19 10.49 0.83 -3.26
N TYR A 20 9.89 1.07 -4.44
CA TYR A 20 8.94 0.14 -5.05
C TYR A 20 9.52 -1.27 -5.32
N PRO A 21 10.76 -1.42 -5.83
CA PRO A 21 11.36 -2.75 -6.01
C PRO A 21 11.55 -3.51 -4.69
N LEU A 22 11.78 -2.77 -3.60
CA LEU A 22 11.91 -3.34 -2.26
C LEU A 22 10.57 -3.82 -1.71
N TYR A 23 9.48 -3.13 -2.05
CA TYR A 23 8.13 -3.57 -1.77
C TYR A 23 7.81 -4.87 -2.52
N LEU A 24 8.09 -4.92 -3.82
CA LEU A 24 7.87 -6.13 -4.63
C LEU A 24 8.67 -7.32 -4.11
N HIS A 25 9.93 -7.10 -3.72
CA HIS A 25 10.74 -8.12 -3.05
C HIS A 25 10.16 -8.56 -1.69
N ASP A 26 9.55 -7.67 -0.92
CA ASP A 26 8.97 -8.02 0.39
C ASP A 26 7.70 -8.88 0.24
N ILE A 27 6.86 -8.58 -0.76
CA ILE A 27 5.64 -9.38 -1.04
C ILE A 27 5.95 -10.66 -1.81
N SER A 28 7.04 -10.74 -2.56
CA SER A 28 7.38 -11.94 -3.33
C SER A 28 7.59 -13.15 -2.43
N GLY A 29 8.15 -12.97 -1.23
CA GLY A 29 8.28 -14.01 -0.22
C GLY A 29 6.93 -14.53 0.33
N ILE A 30 5.88 -13.72 0.24
CA ILE A 30 4.51 -14.13 0.59
C ILE A 30 3.90 -14.97 -0.53
N HIS A 31 4.15 -14.58 -1.79
CA HIS A 31 3.54 -15.20 -2.97
C HIS A 31 4.34 -16.37 -3.54
N GLY A 32 5.58 -16.56 -3.10
CA GLY A 32 6.50 -17.49 -3.75
C GLY A 32 6.89 -17.06 -5.17
N ILE A 33 6.81 -15.74 -5.44
CA ILE A 33 7.17 -15.18 -6.74
C ILE A 33 8.69 -15.08 -6.83
N LEU A 34 9.26 -15.56 -7.93
CA LEU A 34 10.66 -15.38 -8.25
C LEU A 34 10.85 -14.14 -9.12
N PRO A 35 12.01 -13.46 -9.03
CA PRO A 35 12.31 -12.42 -10.00
C PRO A 35 12.46 -13.03 -11.41
N ASN A 36 12.35 -12.17 -12.42
CA ASN A 36 12.63 -12.55 -13.80
C ASN A 36 14.13 -12.89 -14.00
N GLU A 37 14.50 -13.25 -15.23
CA GLU A 37 15.87 -13.67 -15.60
C GLU A 37 16.97 -12.62 -15.32
N TYR A 38 16.59 -11.36 -15.08
CA TYR A 38 17.50 -10.25 -14.75
C TYR A 38 17.51 -9.91 -13.24
N GLY A 39 16.78 -10.64 -12.41
CA GLY A 39 16.69 -10.39 -10.97
C GLY A 39 15.70 -9.28 -10.59
N ILE A 40 14.80 -8.88 -11.50
CA ILE A 40 13.77 -7.87 -11.27
C ILE A 40 12.44 -8.55 -10.93
N PHE A 41 11.78 -8.12 -9.86
CA PHE A 41 10.43 -8.59 -9.51
C PHE A 41 9.41 -7.84 -10.37
N GLU A 42 9.11 -8.37 -11.55
CA GLU A 42 8.07 -7.88 -12.45
C GLU A 42 7.59 -9.03 -13.34
N GLU A 43 6.33 -8.98 -13.78
CA GLU A 43 5.77 -10.02 -14.68
C GLU A 43 6.36 -9.93 -16.09
N GLU A 44 6.55 -8.71 -16.61
CA GLU A 44 7.11 -8.47 -17.92
C GLU A 44 8.66 -8.59 -17.93
N PRO A 45 9.29 -8.90 -19.08
CA PRO A 45 10.73 -9.06 -19.19
C PRO A 45 11.45 -7.70 -19.12
N ILE A 46 11.56 -7.17 -17.91
CA ILE A 46 12.27 -5.94 -17.56
C ILE A 46 13.71 -6.25 -17.19
N ARG A 47 14.65 -5.58 -17.88
CA ARG A 47 16.10 -5.81 -17.75
C ARG A 47 16.73 -4.99 -16.64
N THR A 48 16.19 -3.80 -16.37
CA THR A 48 16.77 -2.86 -15.42
C THR A 48 15.70 -2.19 -14.56
N LEU A 49 16.09 -1.72 -13.36
CA LEU A 49 15.19 -0.92 -12.53
C LEU A 49 14.79 0.41 -13.20
N ALA A 50 15.61 0.93 -14.13
CA ALA A 50 15.26 2.10 -14.92
C ALA A 50 14.08 1.83 -15.87
N GLU A 51 13.99 0.62 -16.42
CA GLU A 51 12.85 0.18 -17.23
C GLU A 51 11.60 -0.06 -16.36
N GLN A 52 11.75 -0.57 -15.12
CA GLN A 52 10.62 -0.71 -14.16
C GLN A 52 10.07 0.64 -13.68
N TYR A 53 10.92 1.67 -13.68
CA TYR A 53 10.68 2.94 -12.99
C TYR A 53 9.39 3.65 -13.42
N ASP A 54 8.98 3.50 -14.68
CA ASP A 54 7.82 4.21 -15.22
C ASP A 54 6.49 3.46 -15.08
N ILE A 55 6.49 2.20 -14.61
CA ILE A 55 5.24 1.46 -14.34
C ILE A 55 4.37 2.22 -13.34
N GLN A 56 5.01 2.88 -12.35
CA GLN A 56 4.30 3.61 -11.31
C GLN A 56 3.96 5.04 -11.66
N GLN A 57 4.26 5.48 -12.88
CA GLN A 57 4.04 6.86 -13.31
C GLN A 57 2.56 7.27 -13.21
N VAL A 58 1.63 6.33 -13.44
CA VAL A 58 0.18 6.58 -13.35
C VAL A 58 -0.25 7.21 -12.01
N TRP A 59 0.39 6.83 -10.90
CA TRP A 59 0.11 7.34 -9.56
C TRP A 59 0.39 8.83 -9.39
N PHE A 60 1.26 9.41 -10.23
CA PHE A 60 1.69 10.80 -10.15
C PHE A 60 1.07 11.67 -11.27
N GLU A 61 0.32 11.07 -12.19
CA GLU A 61 -0.33 11.74 -13.32
C GLU A 61 -1.83 12.00 -13.10
N ASN A 62 -2.42 11.40 -12.08
CA ASN A 62 -3.86 11.47 -11.82
C ASN A 62 -4.16 12.08 -10.43
N PRO A 63 -3.80 13.36 -10.18
CA PRO A 63 -4.06 14.01 -8.91
C PRO A 63 -5.57 14.08 -8.63
N ASN A 64 -5.94 14.15 -7.35
CA ASN A 64 -7.32 14.14 -6.84
C ASN A 64 -8.09 12.82 -6.99
N VAL A 65 -7.47 11.79 -7.57
CA VAL A 65 -8.05 10.44 -7.65
C VAL A 65 -7.05 9.34 -7.32
N LEU A 66 -5.75 9.58 -7.49
CA LEU A 66 -4.68 8.74 -6.99
C LEU A 66 -3.83 9.55 -6.02
N TYR A 67 -3.55 8.97 -4.86
CA TYR A 67 -2.92 9.62 -3.71
C TYR A 67 -1.69 8.81 -3.26
N PRO A 68 -0.51 9.08 -3.86
CA PRO A 68 0.73 8.43 -3.46
C PRO A 68 1.30 9.12 -2.21
N TYR A 69 1.03 8.54 -1.04
CA TYR A 69 1.55 9.03 0.23
C TYR A 69 2.96 8.52 0.51
N LEU A 70 3.88 9.45 0.75
CA LEU A 70 5.20 9.18 1.31
C LEU A 70 5.13 9.27 2.84
N ILE A 71 5.64 8.24 3.51
CA ILE A 71 5.78 8.19 4.97
C ILE A 71 7.22 8.58 5.30
N VAL A 72 7.40 9.66 6.06
CA VAL A 72 8.71 10.19 6.45
C VAL A 72 8.86 10.11 7.96
N VAL A 73 10.00 9.62 8.43
CA VAL A 73 10.33 9.51 9.86
C VAL A 73 11.63 10.24 10.13
N ASP A 74 11.59 11.26 10.99
CA ASP A 74 12.76 12.08 11.34
C ASP A 74 13.52 12.57 10.08
N ASN A 75 12.77 13.03 9.07
CA ASN A 75 13.23 13.48 7.74
C ASN A 75 13.79 12.40 6.80
N ILE A 76 13.64 11.12 7.14
CA ILE A 76 14.07 9.99 6.31
C ILE A 76 12.85 9.30 5.68
N PRO A 77 12.83 9.04 4.35
CA PRO A 77 11.81 8.20 3.72
C PRO A 77 11.75 6.83 4.39
N ALA A 78 10.60 6.51 4.99
CA ALA A 78 10.39 5.28 5.74
C ALA A 78 9.55 4.26 4.97
N GLY A 79 8.73 4.72 4.01
CA GLY A 79 7.87 3.89 3.20
C GLY A 79 6.79 4.71 2.50
N PHE A 80 5.73 4.04 2.04
CA PHE A 80 4.67 4.67 1.28
C PHE A 80 3.31 3.98 1.48
N CYS A 81 2.24 4.68 1.11
CA CYS A 81 0.89 4.15 1.00
C CYS A 81 0.24 4.70 -0.27
N LEU A 82 -0.32 3.82 -1.10
CA LEU A 82 -0.98 4.21 -2.35
C LEU A 82 -2.49 4.07 -2.18
N VAL A 83 -3.22 5.19 -2.31
CA VAL A 83 -4.68 5.24 -2.17
C VAL A 83 -5.33 5.69 -3.46
N GLY A 84 -6.33 4.95 -3.94
CA GLY A 84 -7.13 5.30 -5.12
C GLY A 84 -8.55 5.72 -4.76
N SER A 85 -9.20 6.48 -5.64
CA SER A 85 -10.62 6.86 -5.56
C SER A 85 -11.24 7.02 -6.95
N GLY A 86 -12.54 7.32 -6.99
CA GLY A 86 -13.26 7.62 -8.23
C GLY A 86 -13.23 6.48 -9.25
N LYS A 87 -12.71 6.74 -10.46
CA LYS A 87 -12.62 5.71 -11.53
C LYS A 87 -11.65 4.57 -11.21
N TYR A 88 -10.79 4.74 -10.20
CA TYR A 88 -9.82 3.75 -9.77
C TYR A 88 -10.35 2.89 -8.62
N VAL A 89 -11.64 2.91 -8.31
CA VAL A 89 -12.20 2.04 -7.26
C VAL A 89 -13.49 1.40 -7.73
N ALA A 90 -13.84 0.28 -7.09
CA ALA A 90 -15.07 -0.43 -7.40
C ALA A 90 -16.31 0.43 -7.07
N LYS A 91 -17.41 0.20 -7.79
CA LYS A 91 -18.68 0.90 -7.52
C LYS A 91 -19.10 0.72 -6.06
N GLY A 92 -19.40 1.83 -5.38
CA GLY A 92 -19.82 1.84 -3.98
C GLY A 92 -18.67 1.87 -2.96
N VAL A 93 -17.42 1.97 -3.44
CA VAL A 93 -16.23 2.30 -2.65
C VAL A 93 -15.83 3.72 -3.02
N ASP A 94 -15.51 4.55 -2.03
CA ASP A 94 -15.03 5.92 -2.23
C ASP A 94 -13.49 5.93 -2.25
N TYR A 95 -12.84 5.17 -1.37
CA TYR A 95 -11.39 5.08 -1.28
C TYR A 95 -10.90 3.64 -1.13
N PHE A 96 -9.77 3.33 -1.78
CA PHE A 96 -9.14 2.02 -1.72
C PHE A 96 -7.65 2.13 -1.36
N VAL A 97 -7.20 1.38 -0.36
CA VAL A 97 -5.76 1.24 -0.07
C VAL A 97 -5.20 0.14 -0.96
N TYR A 98 -4.43 0.53 -1.97
CA TYR A 98 -3.80 -0.39 -2.92
C TYR A 98 -2.58 -1.07 -2.32
N GLU A 99 -1.66 -0.26 -1.81
CA GLU A 99 -0.37 -0.74 -1.34
C GLU A 99 0.06 0.01 -0.10
N THR A 100 0.72 -0.70 0.81
CA THR A 100 1.31 -0.10 2.01
C THR A 100 2.61 -0.80 2.31
N PHE A 101 3.69 -0.03 2.40
CA PHE A 101 5.02 -0.56 2.60
C PHE A 101 5.81 0.29 3.59
N LEU A 102 6.60 -0.37 4.44
CA LEU A 102 7.65 0.25 5.23
C LEU A 102 8.96 -0.50 5.03
N LEU A 103 10.05 0.23 4.92
CA LEU A 103 11.39 -0.33 4.98
C LEU A 103 11.61 -1.02 6.33
N SER A 104 12.39 -2.10 6.33
CA SER A 104 12.58 -2.96 7.51
C SER A 104 13.03 -2.22 8.78
N PRO A 105 13.90 -1.18 8.75
CA PRO A 105 14.34 -0.48 9.96
C PRO A 105 13.23 0.32 10.67
N PHE A 106 12.12 0.59 9.99
CA PHE A 106 10.97 1.36 10.49
C PHE A 106 9.81 0.47 10.95
N ARG A 107 9.91 -0.85 10.79
CA ARG A 107 8.86 -1.79 11.22
C ARG A 107 8.87 -1.99 12.74
N GLY A 108 7.72 -2.41 13.29
CA GLY A 108 7.57 -2.70 14.72
C GLY A 108 7.53 -1.46 15.64
N LYS A 109 7.43 -0.26 15.08
CA LYS A 109 7.44 1.03 15.81
C LYS A 109 6.11 1.79 15.71
N SER A 110 5.02 1.10 15.35
CA SER A 110 3.68 1.68 15.13
C SER A 110 3.60 2.80 14.06
N ILE A 111 4.64 2.97 13.23
CA ILE A 111 4.70 4.01 12.19
C ILE A 111 3.58 3.85 11.16
N ALA A 112 3.41 2.64 10.61
CA ALA A 112 2.35 2.39 9.62
C ALA A 112 0.95 2.57 10.23
N TYR A 113 0.77 2.22 11.50
CA TYR A 113 -0.52 2.43 12.18
C TYR A 113 -0.85 3.93 12.23
N GLN A 114 0.06 4.76 12.74
CA GLN A 114 -0.15 6.22 12.81
C GLN A 114 -0.34 6.84 11.42
N ALA A 115 0.44 6.39 10.43
CA ALA A 115 0.29 6.83 9.04
C ALA A 115 -1.11 6.53 8.49
N MET A 116 -1.63 5.32 8.71
CA MET A 116 -2.95 4.94 8.23
C MET A 116 -4.07 5.70 8.91
N ILE A 117 -4.00 5.93 10.23
CA ILE A 117 -4.98 6.77 10.93
C ILE A 117 -5.02 8.17 10.30
N GLU A 118 -3.86 8.80 10.08
CA GLU A 118 -3.82 10.13 9.46
C GLU A 118 -4.36 10.13 8.03
N ILE A 119 -4.10 9.07 7.24
CA ILE A 119 -4.63 8.94 5.87
C ILE A 119 -6.15 8.78 5.89
N PHE A 120 -6.71 7.99 6.80
CA PHE A 120 -8.16 7.83 6.93
C PHE A 120 -8.83 9.14 7.37
N GLU A 121 -8.23 9.89 8.31
CA GLU A 121 -8.73 11.22 8.71
C GLU A 121 -8.66 12.28 7.60
N LYS A 122 -7.81 12.08 6.58
CA LYS A 122 -7.75 12.99 5.42
C LYS A 122 -8.88 12.74 4.41
N HIS A 123 -9.51 11.56 4.43
CA HIS A 123 -10.54 11.19 3.47
C HIS A 123 -11.69 10.44 4.15
N HIS A 124 -12.86 11.08 4.18
CA HIS A 124 -14.08 10.50 4.72
C HIS A 124 -14.92 9.81 3.64
N GLY A 125 -15.42 8.62 3.94
CA GLY A 125 -16.31 7.85 3.08
C GLY A 125 -16.13 6.34 3.19
N LYS A 126 -16.59 5.62 2.17
CA LYS A 126 -16.56 4.16 2.15
C LYS A 126 -15.20 3.64 1.74
N TRP A 127 -14.50 3.03 2.67
CA TRP A 127 -13.20 2.44 2.46
C TRP A 127 -13.28 0.96 2.13
N SER A 128 -12.36 0.51 1.28
CA SER A 128 -12.06 -0.90 1.09
C SER A 128 -10.56 -1.12 0.97
N LEU A 129 -10.07 -2.28 1.43
CA LEU A 129 -8.74 -2.77 1.10
C LEU A 129 -8.74 -4.29 1.13
N PHE A 130 -7.72 -4.93 0.58
CA PHE A 130 -7.52 -6.35 0.78
C PHE A 130 -6.07 -6.70 1.07
N THR A 131 -5.87 -7.83 1.74
CA THR A 131 -4.55 -8.43 1.94
C THR A 131 -4.61 -9.92 1.61
N HIS A 132 -3.48 -10.55 1.30
CA HIS A 132 -3.46 -11.97 0.96
C HIS A 132 -3.82 -12.82 2.17
N LEU A 133 -4.64 -13.85 1.96
CA LEU A 133 -5.12 -14.73 3.03
C LEU A 133 -4.05 -15.76 3.46
N ALA A 134 -3.01 -15.95 2.65
CA ALA A 134 -1.93 -16.91 2.85
C ALA A 134 -1.40 -16.95 4.29
N GLU A 135 -1.05 -18.15 4.79
CA GLU A 135 -0.65 -18.38 6.18
C GLU A 135 0.62 -17.60 6.55
N ASN A 136 1.56 -17.48 5.61
CA ASN A 136 2.79 -16.71 5.74
C ASN A 136 2.56 -15.18 5.78
N ASN A 137 1.35 -14.68 5.52
CA ASN A 137 0.98 -13.26 5.59
C ASN A 137 0.35 -12.83 6.92
N ILE A 138 0.64 -13.55 8.01
CA ILE A 138 0.07 -13.28 9.34
C ILE A 138 0.31 -11.82 9.80
N ARG A 139 1.48 -11.25 9.47
CA ARG A 139 1.86 -9.89 9.88
C ARG A 139 0.93 -8.83 9.28
N ALA A 140 0.64 -8.90 7.98
CA ALA A 140 -0.25 -7.93 7.34
C ALA A 140 -1.70 -8.11 7.79
N LYS A 141 -2.17 -9.37 7.93
CA LYS A 141 -3.51 -9.65 8.47
C LYS A 141 -3.70 -9.06 9.88
N THR A 142 -2.77 -9.35 10.80
CA THR A 142 -2.81 -8.81 12.16
C THR A 142 -2.71 -7.28 12.16
N PHE A 143 -1.88 -6.71 11.29
CA PHE A 143 -1.78 -5.26 11.13
C PHE A 143 -3.15 -4.66 10.76
N TRP A 144 -3.81 -5.15 9.70
CA TRP A 144 -5.07 -4.57 9.24
C TRP A 144 -6.22 -4.74 10.23
N TYR A 145 -6.34 -5.91 10.88
CA TYR A 145 -7.32 -6.10 11.96
C TYR A 145 -7.15 -5.08 13.08
N LYS A 146 -5.91 -4.85 13.54
CA LYS A 146 -5.62 -3.88 14.61
C LYS A 146 -5.81 -2.44 14.16
N THR A 147 -5.36 -2.09 12.96
CA THR A 147 -5.41 -0.74 12.44
C THR A 147 -6.85 -0.30 12.19
N ILE A 148 -7.61 -1.09 11.44
CA ILE A 148 -9.01 -0.76 11.13
C ILE A 148 -9.88 -0.90 12.37
N GLY A 149 -9.74 -1.99 13.13
CA GLY A 149 -10.54 -2.17 14.35
C GLY A 149 -10.29 -1.10 15.40
N GLY A 150 -9.05 -0.63 15.54
CA GLY A 150 -8.72 0.48 16.41
C GLY A 150 -9.23 1.83 15.90
N TYR A 151 -9.24 2.05 14.59
CA TYR A 151 -9.73 3.29 13.99
C TYR A 151 -11.24 3.42 14.04
N THR A 152 -11.96 2.34 13.73
CA THR A 152 -13.42 2.34 13.57
C THR A 152 -14.17 1.84 14.80
N GLU A 153 -13.49 1.65 15.93
CA GLU A 153 -14.08 1.02 17.13
C GLU A 153 -14.75 -0.33 16.82
N ASN A 154 -14.08 -1.12 15.98
CA ASN A 154 -14.55 -2.39 15.42
C ASN A 154 -15.80 -2.31 14.52
N GLN A 155 -16.19 -1.11 14.06
CA GLN A 155 -17.23 -0.93 13.03
C GLN A 155 -16.62 -1.14 11.63
N TYR A 156 -16.31 -2.39 11.31
CA TYR A 156 -15.86 -2.79 9.98
C TYR A 156 -16.35 -4.20 9.66
N THR A 157 -16.29 -4.57 8.39
CA THR A 157 -16.60 -5.92 7.92
C THR A 157 -15.38 -6.54 7.26
N THR A 158 -15.28 -7.87 7.34
CA THR A 158 -14.30 -8.65 6.58
C THR A 158 -14.96 -9.72 5.74
N GLU A 159 -14.39 -10.00 4.57
CA GLU A 159 -14.88 -11.01 3.66
C GLU A 159 -13.70 -11.71 2.97
N GLU A 160 -13.72 -13.04 2.90
CA GLU A 160 -12.77 -13.80 2.09
C GLU A 160 -13.25 -13.85 0.64
N LYS A 161 -12.40 -13.46 -0.31
CA LYS A 161 -12.71 -13.45 -1.75
C LYS A 161 -11.55 -13.97 -2.57
N ILE A 162 -11.86 -14.56 -3.73
CA ILE A 162 -10.87 -14.81 -4.77
C ILE A 162 -10.79 -13.55 -5.64
N ILE A 163 -9.61 -12.94 -5.70
CA ILE A 163 -9.30 -11.77 -6.53
C ILE A 163 -7.98 -12.08 -7.23
N ASP A 164 -7.96 -11.97 -8.56
CA ASP A 164 -6.81 -12.32 -9.42
C ASP A 164 -6.27 -13.72 -9.09
N GLU A 165 -7.18 -14.70 -9.08
CA GLU A 165 -6.90 -16.12 -8.79
C GLU A 165 -6.32 -16.40 -7.38
N MET A 166 -6.28 -15.40 -6.50
CA MET A 166 -5.72 -15.52 -5.16
C MET A 166 -6.77 -15.27 -4.07
N PHE A 167 -6.70 -16.04 -2.99
CA PHE A 167 -7.51 -15.80 -1.80
C PHE A 167 -7.04 -14.55 -1.07
N LYS A 168 -7.96 -13.59 -0.91
CA LYS A 168 -7.75 -12.33 -0.21
C LYS A 168 -8.74 -12.20 0.95
N LEU A 169 -8.28 -11.53 2.01
CA LEU A 169 -9.10 -10.99 3.08
C LEU A 169 -9.42 -9.53 2.76
N VAL A 170 -10.67 -9.22 2.46
CA VAL A 170 -11.15 -7.89 2.14
C VAL A 170 -11.70 -7.23 3.41
N PHE A 171 -11.30 -5.99 3.68
CA PHE A 171 -11.82 -5.17 4.76
C PHE A 171 -12.66 -4.02 4.18
N ARG A 172 -13.76 -3.67 4.84
CA ARG A 172 -14.60 -2.52 4.49
C ARG A 172 -15.10 -1.79 5.73
N PHE A 173 -15.12 -0.47 5.67
CA PHE A 173 -15.67 0.41 6.71
C PHE A 173 -16.13 1.75 6.13
N ASP A 174 -16.78 2.56 6.96
CA ASP A 174 -17.24 3.92 6.65
C ASP A 174 -16.75 4.85 7.78
N ASN A 175 -16.27 6.05 7.45
CA ASN A 175 -15.67 7.01 8.39
C ASN A 175 -16.00 8.47 8.06
#